data_AF-A0A1B1YV45-F1
#
_entry.id   AF-A0A1B1YV45-F1
#
_cell.length_a   1.000
_cell.length_b   1.000
_cell.length_c   1.000
_cell.angle_alpha   90.00
_cell.angle_beta   90.00
_cell.angle_gamma   90.00
#
_symmetry.space_group_name_H-M   'P 1'
#
loop_
_entity.id
_entity.type
_entity.pdbx_description
1 polymer ?
#
loop_
_entity_poly.entity_id
_entity_poly.type
_entity_poly.pdbx_seq_one_letter_code
_entity_poly.pdbx_strand_id
1 'polypeptide(L)' 'MDTDLLDQARQLSLQDQLELVEALWDSIAKRNAAPPPTDAQKAELDRRLADHLANPHDVLAWSDVKTAALARIGR' A
#
# COMPACT_ATOMS: atom_id res chain seq x y z
N MET A 1 -5.84 23.16 2.94
CA MET A 1 -4.73 22.26 3.33
C MET A 1 -3.71 23.15 4.02
N ASP A 2 -3.30 22.80 5.23
CA ASP A 2 -2.32 23.57 5.99
C ASP A 2 -0.94 23.38 5.35
N THR A 3 -0.48 24.37 4.60
CA THR A 3 0.78 24.31 3.86
C THR A 3 1.98 24.35 4.81
N ASP A 4 1.84 24.99 5.96
CA ASP A 4 2.91 25.13 6.94
C ASP A 4 3.25 23.78 7.59
N LEU A 5 2.25 22.91 7.79
CA LEU A 5 2.47 21.53 8.27
C LEU A 5 3.29 20.70 7.28
N LEU A 6 2.99 20.82 5.98
CA LEU A 6 3.75 20.11 4.95
C LEU A 6 5.18 20.63 4.83
N ASP A 7 5.37 21.93 5.00
CA ASP A 7 6.71 22.52 4.99
C ASP A 7 7.53 22.08 6.20
N GLN A 8 6.93 21.98 7.38
CA GLN A 8 7.58 21.40 8.57
C GLN A 8 7.96 19.93 8.35
N ALA A 9 7.06 19.12 7.80
CA ALA A 9 7.34 17.72 7.50
C ALA A 9 8.51 17.57 6.51
N ARG A 10 8.65 18.46 5.53
CA ARG A 10 9.76 18.46 4.56
C ARG A 10 11.12 18.80 5.18
N GLN A 11 11.15 19.51 6.32
CA GLN A 11 12.40 19.83 7.02
C GLN A 11 12.92 18.67 7.89
N LEU A 12 12.11 17.64 8.12
CA LEU A 12 12.52 16.46 8.87
C LEU A 12 13.56 15.64 8.10
N SER A 13 14.34 14.82 8.82
CA SER A 13 15.21 13.84 8.18
C SER A 13 14.37 12.82 7.39
N LEU A 14 14.94 12.16 6.37
CA LEU A 14 14.21 11.14 5.60
C LEU A 14 13.63 10.04 6.51
N GLN A 15 14.38 9.64 7.54
CA GLN A 15 13.91 8.65 8.50
C GLN A 15 12.66 9.16 9.26
N ASP A 16 12.73 10.36 9.83
CA ASP A 16 11.62 10.95 10.56
C ASP A 16 10.39 11.20 9.65
N GLN A 17 10.61 11.52 8.37
CA GLN A 17 9.53 11.64 7.38
C GLN A 17 8.82 10.30 7.18
N LEU A 18 9.57 9.21 7.04
CA LEU A 18 9.00 7.87 6.88
C LEU A 18 8.24 7.43 8.14
N GLU A 19 8.82 7.66 9.32
CA GLU A 19 8.17 7.37 10.60
C GLU A 19 6.88 8.18 10.79
N LEU A 20 6.88 9.46 10.40
CA LEU A 20 5.69 10.31 10.44
C LEU A 20 4.59 9.79 9.49
N VAL A 21 4.96 9.40 8.27
CA VAL A 21 4.02 8.83 7.29
C VAL A 21 3.38 7.55 7.83
N GLU A 22 4.18 6.65 8.40
CA GLU A 22 3.69 5.40 8.98
C GLU A 22 2.77 5.66 10.18
N ALA A 23 3.16 6.51 11.12
CA ALA A 23 2.36 6.83 12.29
C ALA A 23 1.00 7.48 11.94
N LEU A 24 0.99 8.36 10.94
CA LEU A 24 -0.24 8.97 10.43
C LEU A 24 -1.14 7.94 9.75
N TRP A 25 -0.56 7.06 8.93
CA TRP A 25 -1.29 5.98 8.26
C TRP A 25 -1.95 5.03 9.26
N ASP A 26 -1.20 4.58 10.27
CA ASP A 26 -1.69 3.74 11.35
C ASP A 26 -2.84 4.40 12.13
N SER A 27 -2.71 5.69 12.42
CA SER A 27 -3.76 6.46 13.10
C SER A 27 -5.04 6.56 12.28
N ILE A 28 -4.93 6.73 10.95
CA ILE A 28 -6.10 6.72 10.04
C ILE A 28 -6.75 5.34 10.03
N ALA A 29 -5.96 4.26 9.90
CA ALA A 29 -6.47 2.90 9.90
C ALA A 29 -7.22 2.55 11.19
N LYS A 30 -6.66 2.91 12.36
CA LYS A 30 -7.27 2.68 13.69
C LYS A 30 -8.59 3.41 13.89
N ARG A 31 -8.80 4.54 13.23
CA ARG A 31 -10.07 5.31 13.30
C ARG A 31 -11.21 4.66 12.52
N ASN A 32 -10.97 3.51 11.87
CA ASN A 32 -11.88 2.89 10.91
C ASN A 32 -12.38 3.91 9.87
N ALA A 33 -11.52 4.88 9.54
CA ALA A 33 -11.82 5.97 8.63
C ALA A 33 -11.70 5.52 7.15
N ALA A 34 -11.28 4.28 6.92
CA ALA A 34 -11.32 3.67 5.60
C ALA A 34 -12.78 3.34 5.27
N PRO A 35 -13.33 3.86 4.14
CA PRO A 35 -14.66 3.46 3.71
C PRO A 35 -14.67 1.94 3.46
N PRO A 36 -15.79 1.26 3.75
CA PRO A 36 -15.92 -0.13 3.36
C PRO A 36 -15.77 -0.27 1.83
N PRO A 37 -15.24 -1.39 1.33
CA PRO A 37 -15.15 -1.61 -0.10
C PRO A 37 -16.55 -1.55 -0.72
N THR A 38 -16.63 -1.01 -1.93
CA THR A 38 -17.86 -1.05 -2.73
C THR A 38 -18.22 -2.50 -3.05
N ASP A 39 -19.47 -2.76 -3.43
CA ASP A 39 -19.89 -4.12 -3.78
C ASP A 39 -19.09 -4.70 -4.96
N ALA A 40 -18.71 -3.86 -5.92
CA ALA A 40 -17.83 -4.25 -7.01
C ALA A 40 -16.42 -4.63 -6.52
N GLN A 41 -15.88 -3.90 -5.55
CA GLN A 41 -14.58 -4.22 -4.95
C GLN A 41 -14.65 -5.51 -4.13
N LYS A 42 -15.72 -5.71 -3.35
CA LYS A 42 -15.95 -6.95 -2.60
C LYS A 42 -16.04 -8.15 -3.54
N ALA A 43 -16.84 -8.05 -4.60
CA ALA A 43 -16.99 -9.12 -5.59
C ALA A 43 -15.64 -9.48 -6.25
N GLU A 44 -14.80 -8.49 -6.56
CA GLU A 44 -13.47 -8.74 -7.12
C GLU A 44 -12.53 -9.42 -6.10
N LEU A 45 -12.58 -9.03 -4.83
CA LEU A 45 -11.82 -9.68 -3.76
C LEU A 45 -12.26 -11.13 -3.58
N ASP A 46 -13.58 -11.38 -3.55
CA ASP A 46 -14.13 -12.74 -3.44
C ASP A 46 -13.72 -13.61 -4.63
N ARG A 47 -13.76 -13.05 -5.85
CA ARG A 47 -13.31 -13.74 -7.06
C ARG A 47 -11.82 -14.10 -7.00
N ARG A 48 -10.96 -13.16 -6.60
CA ARG A 48 -9.51 -13.40 -6.47
C ARG A 48 -9.18 -14.40 -5.38
N LEU A 49 -9.92 -14.37 -4.28
CA LEU A 49 -9.75 -15.34 -3.20
C LEU A 49 -10.12 -16.75 -3.66
N ALA A 50 -11.26 -16.91 -4.34
CA ALA A 50 -11.68 -18.20 -4.89
C ALA A 50 -10.67 -18.75 -5.91
N ASP A 51 -10.14 -17.88 -6.77
CA ASP A 51 -9.12 -18.23 -7.76
C ASP A 51 -7.80 -18.69 -7.09
N HIS A 52 -7.33 -17.97 -6.07
CA HIS A 52 -6.14 -18.37 -5.32
C HIS A 52 -6.33 -19.69 -4.56
N LEU A 53 -7.51 -19.91 -3.97
CA LEU A 53 -7.82 -21.18 -3.30
C LEU A 53 -7.87 -22.37 -4.27
N ALA A 54 -8.34 -22.15 -5.50
CA ALA A 54 -8.31 -23.16 -6.56
C ALA A 54 -6.89 -23.38 -7.12
N ASN A 55 -6.06 -22.33 -7.15
CA ASN A 55 -4.72 -22.31 -7.74
C ASN A 55 -3.66 -21.82 -6.74
N PRO A 56 -3.39 -22.54 -5.63
CA PRO A 56 -2.55 -22.03 -4.54
C PRO A 56 -1.07 -21.83 -4.93
N HIS A 57 -0.64 -22.45 -6.02
CA HIS A 57 0.71 -22.32 -6.58
C HIS A 57 0.81 -21.34 -7.75
N ASP A 58 -0.29 -20.71 -8.16
CA ASP A 58 -0.28 -19.63 -9.15
C ASP A 58 0.16 -18.32 -8.49
N VAL A 59 1.42 -18.31 -8.07
CA VAL A 59 2.07 -17.23 -7.34
C VAL A 59 3.46 -16.98 -7.91
N LEU A 60 3.93 -15.74 -7.79
CA LEU A 60 5.30 -15.37 -8.14
C LEU A 60 6.12 -15.15 -6.86
N ALA A 61 7.38 -15.59 -6.87
CA ALA A 61 8.29 -15.28 -5.80
C ALA A 61 8.55 -13.76 -5.76
N TRP A 62 8.62 -13.19 -4.55
CA TRP A 62 8.89 -11.77 -4.38
C TRP A 62 10.20 -11.33 -5.04
N SER A 63 11.23 -12.19 -5.04
CA SER A 63 12.50 -11.94 -5.74
C SER A 63 12.28 -11.64 -7.22
N ASP A 64 11.39 -12.38 -7.87
CA ASP A 64 11.16 -12.32 -9.31
C ASP A 64 10.36 -11.06 -9.65
N VAL A 65 9.33 -10.76 -8.84
CA VAL A 65 8.56 -9.51 -8.93
C VAL A 65 9.46 -8.29 -8.76
N LYS A 66 10.31 -8.29 -7.73
CA LYS A 66 11.25 -7.19 -7.45
C LYS A 66 12.26 -7.02 -8.59
N THR A 67 12.81 -8.12 -9.08
CA THR A 67 13.76 -8.10 -10.21
C THR A 67 13.11 -7.52 -11.46
N ALA A 68 11.91 -7.97 -11.82
CA ALA A 68 11.16 -7.45 -12.95
C ALA A 68 10.82 -5.96 -12.81
N ALA A 69 10.41 -5.52 -11.61
CA ALA A 69 10.10 -4.11 -11.34
C ALA A 69 11.33 -3.19 -11.48
N LEU A 70 12.48 -3.58 -10.90
CA LEU A 70 13.72 -2.80 -11.01
C LEU A 70 14.23 -2.73 -12.45
N ALA A 71 14.15 -3.84 -13.20
CA ALA A 71 14.52 -3.87 -14.61
C ALA A 71 13.66 -2.93 -15.47
N ARG A 72 12.40 -2.67 -15.07
CA ARG A 72 11.48 -1.76 -15.75
C ARG A 72 11.68 -0.30 -15.38
N ILE A 73 12.14 -0.01 -14.16
CA ILE A 73 12.46 1.36 -13.70
C ILE A 73 13.84 1.80 -14.21
N GLY A 74 14.78 0.87 -14.40
CA GLY A 74 16.10 1.13 -14.98
C GLY A 74 16.11 1.31 -16.50
N ARG A 75 14.94 1.48 -17.14
CA ARG A 75 14.76 1.85 -18.55
C ARG A 75 14.26 3.28 -18.69
#